data_AF-A0A9P0JDU0-F1
#
_entry.id   AF-A0A9P0JDU0-F1
#
_cell.length_a   1.000
_cell.length_b   1.000
_cell.length_c   1.000
_cell.angle_alpha   90.00
_cell.angle_beta   90.00
_cell.angle_gamma   90.00
#
_symmetry.space_group_name_H-M   'P 1'
#
loop_
_entity.id
_entity.type
_entity.pdbx_description
1 polymer ?
#
loop_
_entity_poly.entity_id
_entity_poly.type
_entity_poly.pdbx_seq_one_letter_code
_entity_poly.pdbx_strand_id
1 'polypeptide(L)'
;MKRQNVRTLSLVVCTFTYLLVGAAVFDALESETERKRWNHLLELKAALVRKYSISEDDYRMMEVAIIENKPHKAGPQWKFAGAFYFSTVVLAMIGYGHSTPVTIGGKAFCMAYAMVGIPLGLIMFQSIGERLNKFASVVIRRAKQYLKCKKEEATEMNLMFATGMLSSVIITTGAAVFSKYEGWSYFDSFYYCFVTLTTIGFGDYVALQNNMRKEATSNDGIQRIIFTLKN
;
A
#
# COMPACT_ATOMS: atom_id res chain seq x y z
N MET A 1 27.70 30.81 13.24
CA MET A 1 27.12 30.11 12.06
C MET A 1 25.88 30.86 11.59
N LYS A 2 25.62 30.95 10.27
CA LYS A 2 24.39 31.57 9.74
C LYS A 2 23.16 30.78 10.21
N ARG A 3 22.05 31.46 10.51
CA ARG A 3 20.79 30.87 10.99
C ARG A 3 20.27 29.73 10.09
N GLN A 4 20.48 29.85 8.78
CA GLN A 4 20.13 28.82 7.79
C GLN A 4 20.95 27.54 7.99
N ASN A 5 22.28 27.66 8.17
CA ASN A 5 23.17 26.51 8.39
C ASN A 5 22.84 25.81 9.71
N VAL A 6 22.52 26.57 10.76
CA VAL A 6 22.08 26.00 12.05
C VAL A 6 20.78 25.23 11.87
N ARG A 7 19.78 25.82 11.20
CA ARG A 7 18.49 25.13 10.93
C ARG A 7 18.68 23.84 10.13
N THR A 8 19.48 23.87 9.08
CA THR A 8 19.75 22.67 8.25
C THR A 8 20.46 21.60 9.07
N LEU A 9 21.51 21.97 9.83
CA LEU A 9 22.23 21.03 10.68
C LEU A 9 21.31 20.42 11.76
N SER A 10 20.47 21.24 12.39
CA SER A 10 19.49 20.77 13.37
C SER A 10 18.49 19.78 12.76
N LEU A 11 17.97 20.04 11.54
CA LEU A 11 17.07 19.11 10.85
C LEU A 11 17.76 17.79 10.51
N VAL A 12 19.02 17.83 10.05
CA VAL A 12 19.79 16.61 9.76
C VAL A 12 19.99 15.78 11.03
N VAL A 13 20.39 16.41 12.13
CA VAL A 13 20.59 15.73 13.42
C VAL A 13 19.26 15.13 13.91
N CYS A 14 18.16 15.89 13.89
CA CYS A 14 16.84 15.40 14.31
C CYS A 14 16.35 14.23 13.46
N THR A 15 16.51 14.27 12.14
CA THR A 15 16.10 13.17 11.25
C THR A 15 16.94 11.93 11.52
N PHE A 16 18.26 12.10 11.71
CA PHE A 16 19.14 10.97 12.00
C PHE A 16 18.82 10.33 13.35
N THR A 17 18.58 11.12 14.40
CA THR A 17 18.15 10.58 15.69
C THR A 17 16.78 9.91 15.62
N TYR A 18 15.84 10.45 14.84
CA TYR A 18 14.54 9.81 14.60
C TYR A 18 14.69 8.44 13.93
N LEU A 19 15.58 8.30 12.94
CA LEU A 19 15.89 7.03 12.29
C LEU A 19 16.51 6.03 13.27
N LEU A 20 17.45 6.46 14.13
CA LEU A 20 18.07 5.59 15.13
C LEU A 20 17.05 5.07 16.15
N VAL A 21 16.16 5.95 16.63
CA VAL A 21 15.08 5.54 17.55
C VAL A 21 14.15 4.55 16.85
N GLY A 22 13.75 4.84 15.60
CA GLY A 22 12.93 3.93 14.80
C GLY A 22 13.59 2.55 14.65
N ALA A 23 14.87 2.51 14.28
CA ALA A 23 15.63 1.26 14.14
C ALA A 23 15.67 0.45 15.44
N ALA A 24 15.94 1.10 16.57
CA ALA A 24 15.96 0.44 17.88
C ALA A 24 14.58 -0.13 18.27
N VAL A 25 13.50 0.61 18.01
CA VAL A 25 12.14 0.15 18.30
C VAL A 25 11.73 -1.00 17.39
N PHE A 26 12.01 -0.94 16.08
CA PHE A 26 11.69 -2.04 15.17
C PHE A 26 12.51 -3.30 15.47
N ASP A 27 13.80 -3.17 15.81
CA ASP A 27 14.62 -4.30 16.25
C ASP A 27 14.05 -4.96 17.51
N ALA A 28 13.65 -4.15 18.49
CA ALA A 28 13.07 -4.67 19.73
C ALA A 28 11.72 -5.37 19.53
N LEU A 29 10.91 -4.94 18.55
CA LEU A 29 9.56 -5.47 18.31
C LEU A 29 9.56 -6.67 17.34
N GLU A 30 10.41 -6.66 16.30
CA GLU A 30 10.30 -7.60 15.18
C GLU A 30 11.39 -8.69 15.18
N SER A 31 12.59 -8.42 15.71
CA SER A 31 13.75 -9.32 15.53
C SER A 31 13.57 -10.70 16.16
N GLU A 32 12.90 -10.79 17.32
CA GLU A 32 12.63 -12.10 17.93
C GLU A 32 11.58 -12.89 17.13
N THR A 33 10.54 -12.22 16.66
CA THR A 33 9.45 -12.81 15.86
C THR A 33 9.98 -13.32 14.53
N GLU A 34 10.83 -12.54 13.85
CA GLU A 34 11.49 -12.93 12.60
C GLU A 34 12.35 -14.18 12.83
N ARG A 35 13.20 -14.20 13.86
CA ARG A 35 14.06 -15.35 14.17
C ARG A 35 13.27 -16.61 14.46
N LYS A 36 12.16 -16.52 15.22
CA LYS A 36 11.25 -17.65 15.47
C LYS A 36 10.63 -18.17 14.17
N ARG A 37 10.14 -17.26 13.32
CA ARG A 37 9.55 -17.60 12.02
C ARG A 37 10.57 -18.26 11.10
N TRP A 38 11.80 -17.75 11.05
CA TRP A 38 12.89 -18.31 10.27
C TRP A 38 13.23 -19.74 10.70
N ASN A 39 13.40 -19.96 12.01
CA ASN A 39 13.67 -21.30 12.54
C ASN A 39 12.53 -22.28 12.24
N HIS A 40 11.28 -21.83 12.40
CA HIS A 40 10.12 -22.65 12.07
C HIS A 40 10.07 -23.03 10.58
N LEU A 41 10.38 -22.09 9.68
CA LEU A 41 10.45 -22.36 8.24
C LEU A 41 11.58 -23.34 7.88
N LEU A 42 12.74 -23.24 8.54
CA LEU A 42 13.84 -24.18 8.37
C LEU A 42 13.46 -25.59 8.84
N GLU A 43 12.77 -25.71 9.97
CA GLU A 43 12.25 -26.99 10.47
C GLU A 43 11.22 -27.59 9.52
N LEU A 44 10.28 -26.79 9.02
CA LEU A 44 9.30 -27.22 8.02
C LEU A 44 9.97 -27.67 6.71
N LYS A 45 10.97 -26.92 6.22
CA LYS A 45 11.77 -27.31 5.05
C LYS A 45 12.40 -28.68 5.28
N ALA A 46 13.12 -28.85 6.39
CA ALA A 46 13.83 -30.10 6.71
C ALA A 46 12.85 -31.29 6.84
N ALA A 47 11.68 -31.06 7.47
CA ALA A 47 10.64 -32.08 7.60
C ALA A 47 10.07 -32.50 6.24
N LEU A 48 9.81 -31.55 5.33
CA LEU A 48 9.32 -31.82 3.98
C LEU A 48 10.33 -32.59 3.14
N VAL A 49 11.58 -32.12 3.10
CA VAL A 49 12.68 -32.75 2.36
C VAL A 49 12.87 -34.20 2.81
N ARG A 50 12.88 -34.44 4.13
CA ARG A 50 13.01 -35.79 4.69
C ARG A 50 11.79 -36.67 4.42
N LYS A 51 10.57 -36.13 4.55
CA LYS A 51 9.32 -36.90 4.38
C LYS A 51 9.12 -37.38 2.94
N TYR A 52 9.54 -36.57 1.97
CA TYR A 52 9.32 -36.85 0.54
C TYR A 52 10.61 -37.20 -0.22
N SER A 53 11.75 -37.31 0.48
CA SER A 53 13.07 -37.60 -0.10
C SER A 53 13.40 -36.70 -1.30
N ILE A 54 13.10 -35.40 -1.18
CA ILE A 54 13.31 -34.41 -2.24
C ILE A 54 14.81 -34.06 -2.29
N SER A 55 15.40 -33.98 -3.48
CA SER A 55 16.77 -33.49 -3.63
C SER A 55 16.85 -31.97 -3.38
N GLU A 56 17.98 -31.44 -2.93
CA GLU A 56 18.10 -29.98 -2.71
C GLU A 56 17.91 -29.16 -4.00
N ASP A 57 18.23 -29.74 -5.17
CA ASP A 57 18.03 -29.07 -6.45
C ASP A 57 16.56 -29.08 -6.88
N ASP A 58 15.84 -30.20 -6.66
CA ASP A 58 14.40 -30.26 -6.90
C ASP A 58 13.64 -29.31 -5.97
N TYR A 59 14.04 -29.24 -4.69
CA TYR A 59 13.46 -28.30 -3.74
C TYR A 59 13.67 -26.85 -4.19
N ARG A 60 14.86 -26.50 -4.68
CA ARG A 60 15.13 -25.17 -5.25
C ARG A 60 14.25 -24.85 -6.45
N MET A 61 14.07 -25.81 -7.36
CA MET A 61 13.16 -25.62 -8.50
C MET A 61 11.71 -25.42 -8.05
N MET A 62 11.25 -26.16 -7.05
CA MET A 62 9.92 -25.95 -6.45
C MET A 62 9.81 -24.59 -5.76
N GLU A 63 10.82 -24.16 -5.03
CA GLU A 63 10.87 -22.86 -4.36
C GLU A 63 10.78 -21.71 -5.36
N VAL A 64 11.58 -21.75 -6.43
CA VAL A 64 11.52 -20.78 -7.54
C VAL A 64 10.13 -20.77 -8.16
N ALA A 65 9.56 -21.95 -8.47
CA ALA A 65 8.22 -22.03 -9.04
C ALA A 65 7.15 -21.45 -8.10
N ILE A 66 7.26 -21.65 -6.78
CA ILE A 66 6.33 -21.10 -5.79
C ILE A 66 6.46 -19.59 -5.68
N ILE A 67 7.68 -19.06 -5.68
CA ILE A 67 7.96 -17.62 -5.60
C ILE A 67 7.45 -16.91 -6.86
N GLU A 68 7.78 -17.43 -8.04
CA GLU A 68 7.34 -16.89 -9.33
C GLU A 68 5.81 -16.98 -9.51
N ASN A 69 5.16 -18.02 -8.97
CA ASN A 69 3.71 -18.16 -9.05
C ASN A 69 2.96 -17.28 -8.01
N LYS A 70 3.63 -16.79 -6.96
CA LYS A 70 3.01 -15.95 -5.93
C LYS A 70 2.24 -14.73 -6.49
N PRO A 71 2.78 -13.91 -7.42
CA PRO A 71 2.02 -12.81 -8.04
C PRO A 71 0.87 -13.29 -8.93
N HIS A 72 0.99 -14.48 -9.54
CA HIS A 72 -0.04 -15.07 -10.39
C HIS A 72 -1.19 -15.72 -9.61
N LYS A 73 -1.03 -15.96 -8.30
CA LYS A 73 -2.11 -16.48 -7.42
C LYS A 73 -3.34 -15.58 -7.36
N ALA A 74 -3.19 -14.30 -7.66
CA ALA A 74 -4.29 -13.36 -7.72
C ALA A 74 -4.92 -13.22 -9.13
N GLY A 75 -4.52 -14.07 -10.09
CA GLY A 75 -5.04 -14.06 -11.44
C GLY A 75 -4.26 -13.16 -12.40
N PRO A 76 -4.67 -13.07 -13.68
CA PRO A 76 -4.01 -12.24 -14.67
C PRO A 76 -4.15 -10.74 -14.34
N GLN A 77 -3.07 -10.13 -13.84
CA GLN A 77 -3.02 -8.73 -13.40
C GLN A 77 -3.08 -7.71 -14.55
N TRP A 78 -2.66 -8.10 -15.77
CA TRP A 78 -2.50 -7.20 -16.91
C TRP A 78 -3.72 -7.17 -17.85
N LYS A 79 -4.90 -6.93 -17.30
CA LYS A 79 -6.08 -6.46 -18.06
C LYS A 79 -6.25 -4.96 -17.87
N PHE A 80 -7.13 -4.31 -18.64
CA PHE A 80 -7.33 -2.86 -18.57
C PHE A 80 -7.55 -2.34 -17.14
N ALA A 81 -8.39 -3.01 -16.34
CA ALA A 81 -8.64 -2.63 -14.94
C ALA A 81 -7.37 -2.69 -14.07
N GLY A 82 -6.57 -3.74 -14.19
CA GLY A 82 -5.30 -3.87 -13.47
C GLY A 82 -4.22 -2.92 -13.97
N ALA A 83 -4.16 -2.66 -15.28
CA ALA A 83 -3.26 -1.66 -15.86
C ALA A 83 -3.62 -0.23 -15.43
N PHE A 84 -4.91 0.07 -15.32
CA PHE A 84 -5.40 1.35 -14.79
C PHE A 84 -5.04 1.50 -13.31
N TYR A 85 -5.29 0.47 -12.50
CA TYR A 85 -4.88 0.43 -11.09
C TYR A 85 -3.37 0.64 -10.91
N PHE A 86 -2.56 -0.09 -11.69
CA PHE A 86 -1.10 0.09 -11.71
C PHE A 86 -0.71 1.54 -12.04
N SER A 87 -1.32 2.12 -13.08
CA SER A 87 -1.07 3.51 -13.49
C SER A 87 -1.42 4.52 -12.38
N THR A 88 -2.55 4.32 -11.68
CA THR A 88 -2.93 5.14 -10.52
C THR A 88 -1.92 5.02 -9.39
N VAL A 89 -1.46 3.81 -9.07
CA VAL A 89 -0.48 3.54 -8.02
C VAL A 89 0.87 4.20 -8.32
N VAL A 90 1.30 4.21 -9.59
CA VAL A 90 2.51 4.91 -10.05
C VAL A 90 2.36 6.42 -9.90
N LEU A 91 1.24 6.98 -10.38
CA LEU A 91 0.97 8.43 -10.31
C LEU A 91 0.86 8.92 -8.86
N ALA A 92 0.23 8.13 -8.00
CA ALA A 92 0.10 8.41 -6.57
C ALA A 92 1.36 8.10 -5.76
N MET A 93 2.42 7.55 -6.38
CA MET A 93 3.68 7.17 -5.73
C MET A 93 3.52 6.16 -4.59
N ILE A 94 2.46 5.35 -4.62
CA ILE A 94 2.21 4.32 -3.58
C ILE A 94 3.13 3.11 -3.80
N GLY A 95 3.15 2.57 -5.03
CA GLY A 95 4.14 1.57 -5.42
C GLY A 95 4.11 0.19 -4.72
N TYR A 96 2.94 -0.42 -4.49
CA TYR A 96 2.81 -1.72 -3.79
C TYR A 96 3.68 -2.90 -4.28
N GLY A 97 4.20 -2.87 -5.51
CA GLY A 97 5.08 -3.93 -6.02
C GLY A 97 4.43 -5.29 -6.34
N HIS A 98 3.16 -5.53 -5.99
CA HIS A 98 2.44 -6.78 -6.34
C HIS A 98 2.27 -7.00 -7.86
N SER A 99 2.33 -5.92 -8.66
CA SER A 99 2.33 -5.96 -10.13
C SER A 99 3.42 -5.01 -10.64
N THR A 100 4.41 -5.54 -11.37
CA THR A 100 5.51 -4.74 -11.94
C THR A 100 5.75 -5.11 -13.41
N PRO A 101 6.19 -4.15 -14.25
CA PRO A 101 6.50 -4.44 -15.64
C PRO A 101 7.74 -5.34 -15.74
N VAL A 102 7.58 -6.52 -16.34
CA VAL A 102 8.69 -7.47 -16.52
C VAL A 102 9.44 -7.21 -17.83
N THR A 103 8.75 -6.75 -18.86
CA THR A 103 9.31 -6.50 -20.19
C THR A 103 10.18 -5.24 -20.23
N ILE A 104 11.21 -5.23 -21.07
CA ILE A 104 12.07 -4.06 -21.29
C ILE A 104 11.24 -2.85 -21.72
N GLY A 105 10.33 -3.03 -22.68
CA GLY A 105 9.43 -1.97 -23.14
C GLY A 105 8.51 -1.43 -22.04
N GLY A 106 7.95 -2.31 -21.20
CA GLY A 106 7.11 -1.90 -20.07
C GLY A 106 7.88 -1.11 -19.01
N LYS A 107 9.11 -1.52 -18.70
CA LYS A 107 10.00 -0.78 -17.78
C LYS A 107 10.37 0.58 -18.34
N ALA A 108 10.77 0.65 -19.61
CA ALA A 108 11.10 1.91 -20.29
C ALA A 108 9.90 2.88 -20.31
N PHE A 109 8.72 2.38 -20.67
CA PHE A 109 7.49 3.18 -20.65
C PHE A 109 7.15 3.65 -19.23
N CYS A 110 7.25 2.78 -18.22
CA CYS A 110 6.99 3.15 -16.83
C CYS A 110 7.90 4.29 -16.34
N MET A 111 9.19 4.27 -16.70
CA MET A 111 10.13 5.34 -16.35
C MET A 111 9.72 6.69 -16.98
N ALA A 112 9.39 6.69 -18.27
CA ALA A 112 8.94 7.89 -18.97
C ALA A 112 7.57 8.39 -18.45
N TYR A 113 6.65 7.46 -18.19
CA TYR A 113 5.32 7.75 -17.64
C TYR A 113 5.41 8.38 -16.25
N ALA A 114 6.24 7.83 -15.36
CA ALA A 114 6.44 8.37 -14.01
C ALA A 114 7.06 9.77 -14.03
N MET A 115 8.01 10.03 -14.93
CA MET A 115 8.68 11.33 -15.06
C MET A 115 7.71 12.49 -15.30
N VAL A 116 6.67 12.27 -16.11
CA VAL A 116 5.63 13.27 -16.41
C VAL A 116 4.45 13.16 -15.45
N GLY A 117 4.04 11.93 -15.13
CA GLY A 117 2.85 11.64 -14.33
C GLY A 117 2.97 12.08 -12.88
N ILE A 118 4.14 11.91 -12.24
CA ILE A 118 4.36 12.29 -10.83
C ILE A 118 4.20 13.82 -10.63
N PRO A 119 4.88 14.70 -11.39
CA PRO A 119 4.68 16.14 -11.26
C PRO A 119 3.23 16.57 -11.51
N LEU A 120 2.58 16.01 -12.54
CA LEU A 120 1.20 16.32 -12.88
C LEU A 120 0.24 15.89 -11.76
N GLY A 121 0.45 14.69 -11.23
CA GLY A 121 -0.29 14.14 -10.08
C GLY A 121 -0.13 15.00 -8.83
N LEU A 122 1.10 15.45 -8.52
CA LEU A 122 1.34 16.36 -7.39
C LEU A 122 0.59 17.69 -7.53
N ILE A 123 0.62 18.31 -8.71
CA ILE A 123 -0.13 19.55 -8.97
C ILE A 123 -1.64 19.32 -8.82
N MET A 124 -2.15 18.20 -9.34
CA MET A 124 -3.55 17.83 -9.19
C MET A 124 -3.94 17.65 -7.71
N PHE A 125 -3.16 16.89 -6.94
CA PHE A 125 -3.42 16.67 -5.51
C PHE A 125 -3.34 17.96 -4.70
N GLN A 126 -2.38 18.84 -4.99
CA GLN A 126 -2.29 20.17 -4.36
C GLN A 126 -3.54 21.00 -4.67
N SER A 127 -3.97 21.08 -5.93
CA SER A 127 -5.17 21.84 -6.31
C SER A 127 -6.44 21.30 -5.66
N ILE A 128 -6.59 19.98 -5.58
CA ILE A 128 -7.71 19.33 -4.87
C ILE A 128 -7.64 19.67 -3.37
N GLY A 129 -6.45 19.58 -2.75
CA GLY A 129 -6.24 19.92 -1.35
C GLY A 129 -6.62 21.36 -1.00
N GLU A 130 -6.23 22.33 -1.85
CA GLU A 130 -6.62 23.74 -1.69
C GLU A 130 -8.15 23.93 -1.76
N ARG A 131 -8.82 23.26 -2.70
CA ARG A 131 -10.28 23.30 -2.83
C ARG A 131 -10.96 22.68 -1.62
N LEU A 132 -10.45 21.57 -1.10
CA LEU A 132 -10.96 20.93 0.12
C LEU A 132 -10.78 21.83 1.34
N ASN A 133 -9.63 22.49 1.48
CA ASN A 133 -9.38 23.46 2.55
C ASN A 133 -10.36 24.63 2.47
N LYS A 134 -10.56 25.19 1.28
CA LYS A 134 -11.55 26.27 1.08
C LYS A 134 -12.97 25.81 1.40
N PHE A 135 -13.34 24.59 1.02
CA PHE A 135 -14.63 24.00 1.37
C PHE A 135 -14.78 23.86 2.89
N ALA A 136 -13.77 23.32 3.57
CA ALA A 136 -13.74 23.22 5.03
C ALA A 136 -13.90 24.59 5.71
N SER A 137 -13.21 25.63 5.21
CA SER A 137 -13.36 27.01 5.70
C SER A 137 -14.82 27.50 5.61
N VAL A 138 -15.51 27.22 4.50
CA VAL A 138 -16.92 27.60 4.32
C VAL A 138 -17.83 26.84 5.29
N VAL A 139 -17.60 25.55 5.46
CA VAL A 139 -18.38 24.71 6.40
C VAL A 139 -18.19 25.20 7.84
N ILE A 140 -16.95 25.44 8.27
CA ILE A 140 -16.64 25.96 9.61
C ILE A 140 -17.29 27.32 9.83
N ARG A 141 -17.20 28.22 8.85
CA ARG A 141 -17.81 29.56 8.94
C ARG A 141 -19.32 29.44 9.11
N ARG A 142 -20.00 28.63 8.30
CA ARG A 142 -21.45 28.40 8.42
C ARG A 142 -21.83 27.80 9.77
N ALA A 143 -21.06 26.82 10.25
CA ALA A 143 -21.29 26.22 11.56
C ALA A 143 -21.14 27.25 12.71
N LYS A 144 -20.10 28.09 12.66
CA LYS A 144 -19.87 29.16 13.65
C LYS A 144 -20.95 30.24 13.63
N GLN A 145 -21.44 30.60 12.44
CA GLN A 145 -22.55 31.54 12.28
C GLN A 145 -23.85 30.97 12.85
N TYR A 146 -24.14 29.69 12.59
CA TYR A 146 -25.28 28.99 13.19
C TYR A 146 -25.19 28.94 14.73
N LEU A 147 -23.98 28.71 15.27
CA LEU A 147 -23.69 28.70 16.71
C LEU A 147 -23.52 30.09 17.35
N LYS A 148 -23.76 31.18 16.59
CA LYS A 148 -23.63 32.59 17.04
C LYS A 148 -22.28 32.92 17.71
N CYS A 149 -21.18 32.34 17.22
CA CYS A 149 -19.85 32.61 17.76
C CYS A 149 -19.34 34.01 17.36
N LYS A 150 -18.76 34.76 18.32
CA LYS A 150 -18.21 36.13 18.09
C LYS A 150 -17.05 36.22 17.08
N LYS A 151 -16.38 35.10 16.77
CA LYS A 151 -15.28 35.01 15.79
C LYS A 151 -15.70 34.13 14.62
N GLU A 152 -16.18 34.73 13.55
CA GLU A 152 -16.72 34.01 12.39
C GLU A 152 -15.65 33.44 11.45
N GLU A 153 -14.42 33.97 11.50
CA GLU A 153 -13.35 33.50 10.62
C GLU A 153 -12.77 32.14 11.04
N ALA A 154 -12.47 31.31 10.05
CA ALA A 154 -11.79 30.03 10.24
C ALA A 154 -10.28 30.29 10.37
N THR A 155 -9.75 30.23 11.60
CA THR A 155 -8.30 30.25 11.84
C THR A 155 -7.60 29.03 11.23
N GLU A 156 -6.31 29.15 10.91
CA GLU A 156 -5.47 28.07 10.38
C GLU A 156 -5.53 26.81 11.26
N MET A 157 -5.56 26.99 12.58
CA MET A 157 -5.71 25.88 13.54
C MET A 157 -7.04 25.13 13.39
N ASN A 158 -8.16 25.82 13.15
CA ASN A 158 -9.45 25.14 12.91
C ASN A 158 -9.41 24.31 11.62
N LEU A 159 -8.68 24.80 10.61
CA LEU A 159 -8.50 24.08 9.35
C LEU A 159 -7.63 22.84 9.54
N MET A 160 -6.54 22.93 10.30
CA MET A 160 -5.72 21.76 10.66
C MET A 160 -6.54 20.69 11.39
N PHE A 161 -7.39 21.08 12.34
CA PHE A 161 -8.27 20.13 13.02
C PHE A 161 -9.34 19.54 12.09
N ALA A 162 -9.96 20.36 11.25
CA ALA A 162 -11.00 19.90 10.33
C ALA A 162 -10.45 18.93 9.27
N THR A 163 -9.28 19.22 8.70
CA THR A 163 -8.62 18.33 7.75
C THR A 163 -8.11 17.06 8.44
N GLY A 164 -7.55 17.16 9.65
CA GLY A 164 -7.18 16.00 10.46
C GLY A 164 -8.37 15.08 10.78
N MET A 165 -9.52 15.66 11.14
CA MET A 165 -10.77 14.92 11.37
C MET A 165 -11.31 14.28 10.08
N LEU A 166 -11.24 14.98 8.95
CA LEU A 166 -11.64 14.42 7.67
C LEU A 166 -10.78 13.22 7.29
N SER A 167 -9.46 13.33 7.44
CA SER A 167 -8.51 12.23 7.19
C SER A 167 -8.79 11.03 8.09
N SER A 168 -9.08 11.23 9.38
CA SER A 168 -9.39 10.13 10.29
C SER A 168 -10.72 9.44 9.94
N VAL A 169 -11.73 10.20 9.54
CA VAL A 169 -13.01 9.65 9.04
C VAL A 169 -12.79 8.83 7.77
N ILE A 170 -11.97 9.31 6.82
CA ILE A 170 -11.64 8.58 5.59
C ILE A 170 -10.95 7.25 5.92
N ILE A 171 -9.93 7.27 6.79
CA ILE A 171 -9.18 6.05 7.15
C ILE A 171 -10.08 5.04 7.88
N THR A 172 -10.85 5.48 8.87
CA THR A 172 -11.73 4.58 9.66
C THR A 172 -12.88 4.01 8.83
N THR A 173 -13.49 4.84 7.98
CA THR A 173 -14.54 4.38 7.04
C THR A 173 -13.97 3.41 6.02
N GLY A 174 -12.79 3.72 5.45
CA GLY A 174 -12.06 2.84 4.56
C GLY A 174 -11.75 1.49 5.21
N ALA A 175 -11.26 1.50 6.46
CA ALA A 175 -10.97 0.29 7.22
C ALA A 175 -12.21 -0.61 7.39
N ALA A 176 -13.38 -0.02 7.70
CA ALA A 176 -14.63 -0.76 7.82
C ALA A 176 -15.06 -1.40 6.49
N VAL A 177 -14.89 -0.67 5.38
CA VAL A 177 -15.17 -1.17 4.03
C VAL A 177 -14.24 -2.32 3.68
N PHE A 178 -12.92 -2.13 3.76
CA PHE A 178 -11.94 -3.17 3.39
C PHE A 178 -12.00 -4.39 4.29
N SER A 179 -12.26 -4.24 5.60
CA SER A 179 -12.44 -5.38 6.50
C SER A 179 -13.59 -6.27 6.05
N LYS A 180 -14.71 -5.67 5.61
CA LYS A 180 -15.86 -6.42 5.11
C LYS A 180 -15.63 -7.06 3.74
N TYR A 181 -15.00 -6.34 2.81
CA TYR A 181 -14.84 -6.81 1.43
C TYR A 181 -13.68 -7.79 1.24
N GLU A 182 -12.56 -7.58 1.94
CA GLU A 182 -11.36 -8.41 1.81
C GLU A 182 -11.27 -9.49 2.90
N GLY A 183 -12.13 -9.44 3.92
CA GLY A 183 -12.14 -10.38 5.03
C GLY A 183 -10.96 -10.22 5.99
N TRP A 184 -10.26 -9.09 5.95
CA TRP A 184 -9.17 -8.76 6.87
C TRP A 184 -9.69 -8.29 8.22
N SER A 185 -8.85 -8.35 9.25
CA SER A 185 -9.18 -7.71 10.52
C SER A 185 -9.35 -6.20 10.33
N TYR A 186 -10.13 -5.55 11.20
CA TYR A 186 -10.30 -4.10 11.14
C TYR A 186 -8.96 -3.37 11.31
N PHE A 187 -8.07 -3.90 12.16
CA PHE A 187 -6.74 -3.32 12.38
C PHE A 187 -5.87 -3.41 11.12
N ASP A 188 -5.82 -4.57 10.46
CA ASP A 188 -5.08 -4.74 9.20
C ASP A 188 -5.63 -3.83 8.10
N SER A 189 -6.96 -3.65 8.06
CA SER A 189 -7.62 -2.76 7.11
C SER A 189 -7.31 -1.29 7.39
N PHE A 190 -7.24 -0.90 8.66
CA PHE A 190 -6.81 0.42 9.08
C PHE A 190 -5.35 0.68 8.72
N TYR A 191 -4.47 -0.28 9.01
CA TYR A 191 -3.06 -0.25 8.64
C TYR A 191 -2.89 -0.12 7.12
N TYR A 192 -3.63 -0.91 6.34
CA TYR A 192 -3.67 -0.81 4.88
C TYR A 192 -4.07 0.60 4.43
N CYS A 193 -5.18 1.16 4.94
CA CYS A 193 -5.59 2.53 4.59
C CYS A 193 -4.53 3.57 4.95
N PHE A 194 -3.89 3.45 6.11
CA PHE A 194 -2.84 4.36 6.55
C PHE A 194 -1.61 4.30 5.63
N VAL A 195 -1.06 3.10 5.39
CA VAL A 195 0.11 2.86 4.53
C VAL A 195 -0.16 3.29 3.08
N THR A 196 -1.39 3.12 2.61
CA THR A 196 -1.85 3.54 1.28
C THR A 196 -1.88 5.06 1.14
N LEU A 197 -2.58 5.75 2.04
CA LEU A 197 -2.82 7.20 1.95
C LEU A 197 -1.58 8.03 2.29
N THR A 198 -0.65 7.47 3.06
CA THR A 198 0.68 8.06 3.31
C THR A 198 1.70 7.74 2.22
N THR A 199 1.27 7.07 1.13
CA THR A 199 2.10 6.68 -0.02
C THR A 199 3.34 5.86 0.36
N ILE A 200 3.27 5.10 1.47
CA ILE A 200 4.33 4.16 1.86
C ILE A 200 4.23 2.89 1.01
N GLY A 201 3.02 2.33 0.91
CA GLY A 201 2.69 1.25 -0.02
C GLY A 201 3.56 -0.01 0.06
N PHE A 202 3.74 -0.62 1.25
CA PHE A 202 4.56 -1.84 1.41
C PHE A 202 4.11 -3.02 0.54
N GLY A 203 2.81 -3.14 0.25
CA GLY A 203 2.27 -4.21 -0.61
C GLY A 203 2.07 -5.55 0.10
N ASP A 204 2.22 -5.59 1.41
CA ASP A 204 1.82 -6.70 2.29
C ASP A 204 0.30 -6.91 2.29
N TYR A 205 -0.47 -5.82 2.24
CA TYR A 205 -1.90 -5.80 1.96
C TYR A 205 -2.20 -5.04 0.67
N VAL A 206 -2.97 -5.65 -0.23
CA VAL A 206 -3.40 -5.04 -1.49
C VAL A 206 -4.84 -5.44 -1.77
N ALA A 207 -5.74 -4.46 -1.86
CA ALA A 207 -7.15 -4.71 -2.15
C ALA A 207 -7.36 -5.20 -3.59
N LEU A 208 -8.53 -5.75 -3.88
CA LEU A 208 -8.97 -6.27 -5.19
C LEU A 208 -8.25 -7.55 -5.67
N GLN A 209 -7.34 -8.12 -4.89
CA GLN A 209 -6.62 -9.34 -5.26
C GLN A 209 -7.48 -10.60 -5.09
N ASN A 210 -8.37 -10.64 -4.08
CA ASN A 210 -9.17 -11.83 -3.78
C ASN A 210 -10.25 -12.12 -4.82
N ASN A 211 -10.86 -11.07 -5.40
CA ASN A 211 -11.90 -11.24 -6.44
C ASN A 211 -11.29 -11.75 -7.75
N MET A 212 -10.14 -11.21 -8.15
CA MET A 212 -9.42 -11.65 -9.34
C MET A 212 -8.96 -13.11 -9.22
N ARG A 213 -8.57 -13.55 -8.01
CA ARG A 213 -8.27 -14.96 -7.72
C ARG A 213 -9.48 -15.88 -7.94
N LYS A 214 -10.65 -15.50 -7.44
CA LYS A 214 -11.89 -16.29 -7.60
C LYS A 214 -12.28 -16.43 -9.08
N GLU A 215 -12.21 -15.34 -9.84
CA GLU A 215 -12.46 -15.36 -11.29
C GLU A 215 -11.48 -16.25 -12.05
N ALA A 216 -10.17 -16.16 -11.72
CA ALA A 216 -9.15 -17.00 -12.35
C ALA A 216 -9.40 -18.49 -12.09
N THR A 217 -9.72 -18.88 -10.85
CA THR A 217 -10.05 -20.27 -10.51
C THR A 217 -11.34 -20.76 -11.17
N SER A 218 -12.33 -19.89 -11.36
CA SER A 218 -13.59 -20.24 -12.03
C SER A 218 -13.37 -20.49 -13.52
N ASN A 219 -12.54 -19.67 -14.19
CA ASN A 219 -12.24 -19.85 -15.61
C ASN A 219 -11.42 -21.12 -15.87
N ASP A 220 -10.44 -21.44 -15.01
CA ASP A 220 -9.67 -22.69 -15.10
C ASP A 220 -10.55 -23.92 -14.90
N GLY A 221 -11.53 -23.85 -13.98
CA GLY A 221 -12.51 -24.92 -13.76
C GLY A 221 -13.37 -25.18 -15.00
N ILE A 222 -13.89 -24.12 -15.64
CA ILE A 222 -14.70 -24.22 -16.86
C ILE A 222 -13.85 -24.75 -18.03
N GLN A 223 -12.61 -24.29 -18.20
CA GLN A 223 -11.73 -24.80 -19.25
C GLN A 223 -11.35 -26.28 -19.04
N ARG A 224 -11.12 -26.71 -17.79
CA ARG A 224 -10.90 -28.13 -17.48
C ARG A 224 -12.13 -28.99 -17.82
N ILE A 225 -13.34 -28.53 -17.50
CA ILE A 225 -14.58 -29.25 -17.83
C ILE A 225 -14.75 -29.36 -19.36
N ILE A 226 -14.51 -28.27 -20.10
CA ILE A 226 -14.59 -28.29 -21.57
C ILE A 226 -13.54 -29.22 -22.19
N PHE A 227 -12.34 -29.29 -21.62
CA PHE A 227 -11.28 -30.19 -22.08
C PHE A 227 -11.59 -31.66 -21.77
N THR A 228 -12.19 -31.96 -20.60
CA THR A 228 -12.65 -33.32 -20.26
C THR A 228 -13.85 -33.77 -21.08
N LEU A 229 -14.71 -32.85 -21.55
CA LEU A 229 -15.84 -33.18 -22.42
C LEU A 229 -15.45 -33.34 -23.90
N LYS A 230 -14.21 -33.00 -24.27
CA LYS A 230 -13.68 -33.10 -25.64
C LYS A 230 -12.77 -34.31 -25.89
N ASN A 231 -12.44 -35.08 -24.85
CA ASN A 231 -11.71 -36.35 -24.91
C ASN A 231 -12.61 -37.50 -24.43
#